data_AF-A0A851IXD5-F1
#
_entry.id   AF-A0A851IXD5-F1
#
_cell.length_a   1.000
_cell.length_b   1.000
_cell.length_c   1.000
_cell.angle_alpha   90.00
_cell.angle_beta   90.00
_cell.angle_gamma   90.00
#
_symmetry.space_group_name_H-M   'P 1'
#
loop_
_entity.id
_entity.type
_entity.pdbx_description
1 polymer ?
#
loop_
_entity_poly.entity_id
_entity_poly.type
_entity_poly.pdbx_seq_one_letter_code
_entity_poly.pdbx_strand_id
1 'polypeptide(L)'
;MKNNEKSLMEEILGRKKDNSKNELLDNDDMLLNSTVHSLPKTEKLQNNYSQNSETNKNNNKVKNLNNTGKLEKVKKIKEKEIKKDKIDIKKIFSKKEVPESDKEIKRKKIIKSFFKKRKLKKLSFTPYIRTEIEVRDIMKDVIISLFPAIIASALVYGTRALLLIAFSVLSAVVTEKLFSKYFLNDNNSVHDLSAVITGILLAMTLAPLTPLPIVIFGACMAVIFGKLIYGGIGKNIFNPAVIGWEFMTVFFSSAMSSGTIWFSQELLQSSGIKFFTGFNNSMFSNYLDGLLLTPSGSVGSYSAFALILGGLYLLLKNRISWHIPVSLFVTFFLVTIFLKSNVSTGRLLLTGIFMATDMPTSPSSAPGKIYYGIMLGLVIGLLSIFGIKNEILSYVLLILNPFARIINKVFRPAVFGYAVKEEMLKNSGKMILLTLGIFAFAIIFAGIHKIGAMPYLVYLYILISTLNLISSKNKIIHKNLKNAI
;
A
#
# COMPACT_ATOMS: atom_id res chain seq x y z
N MET A 1 -39.43 -4.12 -52.75
CA MET A 1 -39.65 -4.84 -51.47
C MET A 1 -38.45 -5.75 -51.21
N LYS A 2 -37.53 -5.36 -50.33
CA LYS A 2 -36.49 -6.24 -49.77
C LYS A 2 -36.64 -6.19 -48.25
N ASN A 3 -36.94 -7.34 -47.66
CA ASN A 3 -37.20 -7.52 -46.23
C ASN A 3 -35.96 -7.18 -45.40
N ASN A 4 -36.08 -6.17 -44.54
CA ASN A 4 -35.14 -5.88 -43.46
C ASN A 4 -35.48 -6.78 -42.25
N GLU A 5 -34.99 -8.01 -42.23
CA GLU A 5 -34.95 -8.79 -40.99
C GLU A 5 -33.73 -8.34 -40.18
N LYS A 6 -33.94 -7.38 -39.27
CA LYS A 6 -32.94 -7.06 -38.24
C LYS A 6 -32.76 -8.26 -37.30
N SER A 7 -31.51 -8.58 -37.01
CA SER A 7 -31.15 -9.61 -36.02
C SER A 7 -31.74 -9.23 -34.65
N LEU A 8 -32.32 -10.20 -33.96
CA LEU A 8 -32.89 -10.07 -32.61
C LEU A 8 -31.92 -9.42 -31.60
N MET A 9 -30.61 -9.57 -31.81
CA MET A 9 -29.56 -8.93 -31.01
C MET A 9 -29.44 -7.43 -31.25
N GLU A 10 -29.66 -6.97 -32.47
CA GLU A 10 -29.56 -5.56 -32.86
C GLU A 10 -30.72 -4.72 -32.28
N GLU A 11 -31.90 -5.35 -32.14
CA GLU A 11 -33.07 -4.74 -31.52
C GLU A 11 -32.99 -4.71 -29.98
N ILE A 12 -32.38 -5.74 -29.37
CA ILE A 12 -32.16 -5.81 -27.92
C ILE A 12 -31.11 -4.78 -27.46
N LEU A 13 -30.13 -4.45 -28.29
CA LEU A 13 -29.01 -3.58 -27.92
C LEU A 13 -29.26 -2.08 -28.10
N GLY A 14 -30.40 -1.66 -28.68
CA GLY A 14 -30.82 -0.26 -28.70
C GLY A 14 -29.77 0.77 -29.13
N ARG A 15 -28.76 0.38 -29.94
CA ARG A 15 -27.73 1.31 -30.41
C ARG A 15 -28.21 1.97 -31.69
N LYS A 16 -28.72 3.19 -31.56
CA LYS A 16 -28.59 4.18 -32.63
C LYS A 16 -27.08 4.33 -32.92
N LYS A 17 -26.69 4.21 -34.19
CA LYS A 17 -25.36 4.63 -34.66
C LYS A 17 -25.28 6.15 -34.48
N ASP A 18 -24.76 6.60 -33.35
CA ASP A 18 -24.27 7.97 -33.21
C ASP A 18 -22.76 7.96 -33.40
N ASN A 19 -22.34 8.71 -34.41
CA ASN A 19 -20.96 9.09 -34.68
C ASN A 19 -20.49 10.05 -33.59
N SER A 20 -19.88 9.55 -32.53
CA SER A 20 -18.97 10.35 -31.70
C SER A 20 -17.99 9.44 -30.95
N LYS A 21 -16.71 9.80 -31.03
CA LYS A 21 -15.53 9.14 -30.48
C LYS A 21 -15.77 8.50 -29.09
N ASN A 22 -15.45 7.20 -28.99
CA ASN A 22 -15.21 6.52 -27.73
C ASN A 22 -13.85 6.98 -27.18
N GLU A 23 -13.87 7.86 -26.18
CA GLU A 23 -12.84 7.96 -25.17
C GLU A 23 -13.41 7.42 -23.85
N LEU A 24 -12.98 6.23 -23.45
CA LEU A 24 -12.74 5.84 -22.05
C LEU A 24 -12.19 4.40 -21.97
N LEU A 25 -11.06 4.29 -21.26
CA LEU A 25 -10.32 3.09 -20.80
C LEU A 25 -9.28 2.52 -21.79
N ASP A 26 -8.13 3.18 -21.89
CA ASP A 26 -6.90 2.79 -21.17
C ASP A 26 -5.76 3.74 -21.57
N ASN A 27 -5.50 4.76 -20.75
CA ASN A 27 -4.34 5.63 -20.85
C ASN A 27 -3.45 5.38 -19.63
N ASP A 28 -2.49 4.49 -19.79
CA ASP A 28 -1.19 4.53 -19.11
C ASP A 28 -0.20 3.87 -20.07
N ASP A 29 0.24 4.66 -21.06
CA ASP A 29 1.58 4.64 -21.65
C ASP A 29 1.53 5.47 -22.93
N MET A 30 2.05 6.70 -22.90
CA MET A 30 2.86 7.23 -24.01
C MET A 30 3.47 8.59 -23.62
N LEU A 31 4.80 8.65 -23.66
CA LEU A 31 5.65 9.55 -24.45
C LEU A 31 7.09 9.23 -24.03
N LEU A 32 7.99 8.76 -24.90
CA LEU A 32 8.44 9.45 -26.10
C LEU A 32 8.99 8.47 -27.17
N ASN A 33 8.78 8.86 -28.42
CA ASN A 33 9.20 8.25 -29.68
C ASN A 33 10.71 8.00 -29.84
N SER A 34 11.10 6.91 -30.52
CA SER A 34 11.69 6.99 -31.87
C SER A 34 12.02 5.60 -32.46
N THR A 35 11.98 5.54 -33.79
CA THR A 35 12.53 4.53 -34.72
C THR A 35 11.82 3.17 -34.93
N VAL A 36 10.98 3.22 -35.96
CA VAL A 36 10.62 2.18 -36.94
C VAL A 36 11.69 1.10 -37.17
N HIS A 37 11.32 -0.18 -37.03
CA HIS A 37 11.70 -1.22 -37.98
C HIS A 37 10.77 -2.46 -37.91
N SER A 38 10.12 -2.70 -39.05
CA SER A 38 9.47 -3.90 -39.60
C SER A 38 9.60 -5.26 -38.87
N LEU A 39 8.45 -5.87 -38.55
CA LEU A 39 8.28 -7.32 -38.30
C LEU A 39 8.35 -8.13 -39.63
N PRO A 40 9.02 -9.31 -39.67
CA PRO A 40 8.93 -10.24 -40.79
C PRO A 40 7.82 -11.28 -40.61
N LYS A 41 7.34 -11.74 -41.78
CA LYS A 41 6.23 -12.66 -42.04
C LYS A 41 6.49 -14.08 -41.52
N THR A 42 5.44 -14.69 -40.98
CA THR A 42 5.30 -16.14 -40.77
C THR A 42 5.16 -16.87 -42.10
N GLU A 43 6.18 -17.65 -42.46
CA GLU A 43 6.09 -18.76 -43.42
C GLU A 43 7.21 -19.77 -43.13
N LYS A 44 6.88 -21.06 -43.28
CA LYS A 44 7.69 -22.28 -43.06
C LYS A 44 7.71 -22.83 -41.63
N LEU A 45 6.98 -23.94 -41.45
CA LEU A 45 7.48 -25.21 -40.88
C LEU A 45 6.34 -26.26 -40.97
N GLN A 46 6.08 -26.69 -42.20
CA GLN A 46 5.53 -28.02 -42.50
C GLN A 46 6.72 -28.89 -42.91
N ASN A 47 6.68 -30.16 -42.52
CA ASN A 47 7.68 -31.22 -42.73
C ASN A 47 8.70 -31.36 -41.60
N ASN A 48 8.40 -32.26 -40.67
CA ASN A 48 9.18 -33.48 -40.46
C ASN A 48 8.57 -34.23 -39.26
N TYR A 49 8.28 -35.51 -39.46
CA TYR A 49 8.37 -36.64 -38.51
C TYR A 49 7.44 -37.76 -39.00
N SER A 50 7.94 -38.47 -40.00
CA SER A 50 7.51 -39.82 -40.36
C SER A 50 8.78 -40.58 -40.68
N GLN A 51 9.45 -41.07 -39.64
CA GLN A 51 10.45 -42.14 -39.69
C GLN A 51 10.83 -42.45 -38.25
N ASN A 52 10.33 -43.59 -37.76
CA ASN A 52 11.05 -44.54 -36.90
C ASN A 52 10.07 -45.63 -36.47
N SER A 53 9.94 -46.63 -37.32
CA SER A 53 9.62 -48.00 -36.93
C SER A 53 10.95 -48.72 -36.69
N GLU A 54 11.20 -49.20 -35.48
CA GLU A 54 11.53 -50.61 -35.20
C GLU A 54 11.96 -50.84 -33.73
N THR A 55 11.42 -51.94 -33.19
CA THR A 55 11.92 -52.77 -32.07
C THR A 55 12.09 -52.18 -30.67
N ASN A 56 11.17 -52.54 -29.75
CA ASN A 56 11.48 -53.56 -28.75
C ASN A 56 10.24 -54.08 -27.99
N LYS A 57 10.22 -55.39 -27.79
CA LYS A 57 9.22 -56.23 -27.12
C LYS A 57 9.48 -56.32 -25.60
N ASN A 58 8.44 -56.76 -24.88
CA ASN A 58 8.39 -57.31 -23.49
C ASN A 58 8.28 -56.24 -22.37
N ASN A 59 7.40 -56.32 -21.35
CA ASN A 59 6.63 -57.42 -20.75
C ASN A 59 5.46 -56.87 -19.89
N ASN A 60 4.35 -57.64 -19.80
CA ASN A 60 3.47 -57.90 -18.62
C ASN A 60 2.96 -56.71 -17.78
N LYS A 61 1.69 -56.51 -17.42
CA LYS A 61 0.53 -57.32 -17.01
C LYS A 61 -0.64 -56.29 -16.99
N VAL A 62 -1.89 -56.60 -17.27
CA VAL A 62 -2.89 -57.03 -16.28
C VAL A 62 -4.18 -57.42 -17.03
N LYS A 63 -4.77 -58.49 -16.51
CA LYS A 63 -5.97 -59.21 -16.92
C LYS A 63 -7.21 -58.35 -17.22
N ASN A 64 -7.92 -58.77 -18.26
CA ASN A 64 -9.37 -58.62 -18.43
C ASN A 64 -10.15 -59.17 -17.23
N LEU A 65 -11.19 -58.46 -16.80
CA LEU A 65 -12.54 -59.03 -16.62
C LEU A 65 -13.61 -57.92 -16.48
N ASN A 66 -14.39 -57.77 -17.55
CA ASN A 66 -15.85 -57.61 -17.63
C ASN A 66 -16.59 -56.70 -16.61
N ASN A 67 -17.14 -55.59 -17.13
CA ASN A 67 -18.51 -55.19 -16.80
C ASN A 67 -19.19 -54.48 -17.99
N THR A 68 -19.40 -55.25 -19.06
CA THR A 68 -20.37 -55.01 -20.13
C THR A 68 -21.78 -55.22 -19.58
N GLY A 69 -22.39 -54.15 -19.06
CA GLY A 69 -23.78 -54.21 -18.59
C GLY A 69 -24.52 -52.87 -18.45
N LYS A 70 -23.81 -51.73 -18.56
CA LYS A 70 -24.41 -50.40 -18.32
C LYS A 70 -24.43 -49.44 -19.51
N LEU A 71 -23.76 -49.77 -20.63
CA LEU A 71 -23.71 -48.89 -21.81
C LEU A 71 -24.85 -49.12 -22.83
N GLU A 72 -25.54 -50.25 -22.82
CA GLU A 72 -26.62 -50.52 -23.79
C GLU A 72 -28.00 -50.00 -23.36
N LYS A 73 -28.24 -49.76 -22.06
CA LYS A 73 -29.49 -49.11 -21.60
C LYS A 73 -29.53 -47.61 -21.89
N VAL A 74 -28.38 -46.94 -22.01
CA VAL A 74 -28.32 -45.47 -22.23
C VAL A 74 -28.48 -45.11 -23.72
N LYS A 75 -28.09 -45.98 -24.66
CA LYS A 75 -28.30 -45.75 -26.10
C LYS A 75 -29.76 -45.97 -26.54
N LYS A 76 -30.49 -46.95 -25.97
CA LYS A 76 -31.91 -47.20 -26.30
C LYS A 76 -32.88 -46.12 -25.78
N ILE A 77 -32.51 -45.36 -24.75
CA ILE A 77 -33.35 -44.27 -24.22
C ILE A 77 -33.22 -43.02 -25.11
N LYS A 78 -32.01 -42.72 -25.63
CA LYS A 78 -31.79 -41.55 -26.49
C LYS A 78 -32.43 -41.65 -27.88
N GLU A 79 -32.60 -42.85 -28.45
CA GLU A 79 -33.26 -42.99 -29.77
C GLU A 79 -34.80 -42.98 -29.70
N LYS A 80 -35.41 -43.22 -28.54
CA LYS A 80 -36.88 -43.16 -28.38
C LYS A 80 -37.40 -41.74 -28.14
N GLU A 81 -36.65 -40.87 -27.46
CA GLU A 81 -37.05 -39.46 -27.28
C GLU A 81 -36.94 -38.66 -28.59
N ILE A 82 -35.93 -38.93 -29.42
CA ILE A 82 -35.71 -38.21 -30.69
C ILE A 82 -36.79 -38.53 -31.76
N LYS A 83 -37.49 -39.68 -31.65
CA LYS A 83 -38.58 -40.05 -32.58
C LYS A 83 -39.98 -39.56 -32.17
N LYS A 84 -40.22 -39.26 -30.88
CA LYS A 84 -41.51 -38.67 -30.45
C LYS A 84 -41.61 -37.18 -30.80
N ASP A 85 -40.53 -36.44 -30.62
CA ASP A 85 -40.53 -34.99 -30.88
C ASP A 85 -40.61 -34.62 -32.37
N LYS A 86 -40.32 -35.55 -33.29
CA LYS A 86 -40.45 -35.30 -34.74
C LYS A 86 -41.87 -35.44 -35.28
N ILE A 87 -42.77 -36.14 -34.58
CA ILE A 87 -44.13 -36.42 -35.08
C ILE A 87 -45.09 -35.25 -34.78
N ASP A 88 -44.89 -34.54 -33.66
CA ASP A 88 -45.78 -33.43 -33.28
C ASP A 88 -45.45 -32.09 -33.98
N ILE A 89 -44.23 -31.92 -34.51
CA ILE A 89 -43.83 -30.68 -35.21
C ILE A 89 -44.49 -30.58 -36.59
N LYS A 90 -44.83 -31.71 -37.23
CA LYS A 90 -45.44 -31.71 -38.57
C LYS A 90 -46.92 -31.32 -38.59
N LYS A 91 -47.63 -31.42 -37.46
CA LYS A 91 -49.06 -31.01 -37.33
C LYS A 91 -49.27 -29.54 -36.97
N ILE A 92 -48.22 -28.83 -36.53
CA ILE A 92 -48.32 -27.41 -36.15
C ILE A 92 -48.22 -26.47 -37.38
N PHE A 93 -47.77 -26.97 -38.53
CA PHE A 93 -47.60 -26.18 -39.77
C PHE A 93 -48.79 -26.27 -40.74
N SER A 94 -50.02 -26.50 -40.27
CA SER A 94 -51.22 -26.17 -41.04
C SER A 94 -51.56 -24.69 -40.86
N LYS A 95 -51.39 -23.91 -41.94
CA LYS A 95 -51.65 -22.46 -42.07
C LYS A 95 -52.79 -21.93 -41.17
N LYS A 96 -52.42 -21.03 -40.26
CA LYS A 96 -53.20 -19.83 -39.95
C LYS A 96 -52.24 -18.65 -39.93
N GLU A 97 -52.37 -17.77 -40.93
CA GLU A 97 -51.62 -16.52 -41.01
C GLU A 97 -52.06 -15.63 -39.85
N VAL A 98 -51.20 -15.51 -38.84
CA VAL A 98 -51.36 -14.56 -37.74
C VAL A 98 -50.73 -13.23 -38.20
N PRO A 99 -51.46 -12.10 -38.14
CA PRO A 99 -50.97 -10.80 -38.62
C PRO A 99 -49.64 -10.42 -37.95
N GLU A 100 -48.74 -9.77 -38.69
CA GLU A 100 -47.36 -9.46 -38.25
C GLU A 100 -47.29 -8.66 -36.93
N SER A 101 -48.31 -7.84 -36.64
CA SER A 101 -48.44 -7.10 -35.38
C SER A 101 -48.49 -8.00 -34.14
N ASP A 102 -49.15 -9.16 -34.22
CA ASP A 102 -49.32 -10.08 -33.09
C ASP A 102 -48.06 -10.89 -32.77
N LYS A 103 -47.21 -11.16 -33.78
CA LYS A 103 -45.90 -11.81 -33.57
C LYS A 103 -44.95 -10.90 -32.81
N GLU A 104 -44.96 -9.60 -33.13
CA GLU A 104 -44.15 -8.59 -32.48
C GLU A 104 -44.56 -8.38 -31.01
N ILE A 105 -45.88 -8.34 -30.75
CA ILE A 105 -46.44 -8.24 -29.40
C ILE A 105 -46.09 -9.48 -28.57
N LYS A 106 -46.20 -10.69 -29.14
CA LYS A 106 -45.76 -11.94 -28.46
C LYS A 106 -44.27 -11.92 -28.16
N ARG A 107 -43.42 -11.48 -29.09
CA ARG A 107 -41.97 -11.35 -28.87
C ARG A 107 -41.66 -10.37 -27.75
N LYS A 108 -42.28 -9.18 -27.76
CA LYS A 108 -42.14 -8.17 -26.70
C LYS A 108 -42.61 -8.71 -25.35
N LYS A 109 -43.69 -9.50 -25.28
CA LYS A 109 -44.16 -10.18 -24.05
C LYS A 109 -43.15 -11.22 -23.56
N ILE A 110 -42.58 -12.03 -24.46
CA ILE A 110 -41.57 -13.04 -24.13
C ILE A 110 -40.31 -12.34 -23.60
N ILE A 111 -39.79 -11.34 -24.30
CA ILE A 111 -38.64 -10.52 -23.89
C ILE A 111 -38.90 -9.88 -22.52
N LYS A 112 -40.06 -9.25 -22.33
CA LYS A 112 -40.44 -8.63 -21.05
C LYS A 112 -40.55 -9.67 -19.94
N SER A 113 -41.09 -10.86 -20.19
CA SER A 113 -41.15 -11.96 -19.21
C SER A 113 -39.77 -12.56 -18.91
N PHE A 114 -38.90 -12.65 -19.93
CA PHE A 114 -37.54 -13.17 -19.86
C PHE A 114 -36.63 -12.24 -19.04
N PHE A 115 -36.74 -10.93 -19.23
CA PHE A 115 -36.02 -9.92 -18.43
C PHE A 115 -36.66 -9.67 -17.05
N LYS A 116 -37.99 -9.79 -16.91
CA LYS A 116 -38.68 -9.72 -15.60
C LYS A 116 -38.25 -10.86 -14.68
N LYS A 117 -37.99 -12.07 -15.22
CA LYS A 117 -37.43 -13.20 -14.45
C LYS A 117 -35.94 -13.04 -14.11
N ARG A 118 -35.18 -12.19 -14.81
CA ARG A 118 -33.77 -11.93 -14.51
C ARG A 118 -33.53 -10.85 -13.47
N LYS A 119 -34.53 -10.02 -13.17
CA LYS A 119 -34.34 -8.86 -12.27
C LYS A 119 -34.05 -9.19 -10.80
N LEU A 120 -34.01 -10.45 -10.38
CA LEU A 120 -33.62 -10.82 -9.01
C LEU A 120 -32.87 -12.17 -8.93
N LYS A 121 -31.95 -12.47 -9.86
CA LYS A 121 -30.85 -13.35 -9.49
C LYS A 121 -29.76 -12.48 -8.89
N LYS A 122 -29.57 -12.55 -7.57
CA LYS A 122 -28.30 -12.13 -6.95
C LYS A 122 -27.21 -12.81 -7.77
N LEU A 123 -26.50 -12.04 -8.59
CA LEU A 123 -25.25 -12.50 -9.17
C LEU A 123 -24.34 -12.72 -7.97
N SER A 124 -24.25 -13.98 -7.51
CA SER A 124 -23.22 -14.37 -6.55
C SER A 124 -21.92 -14.36 -7.33
N PHE A 125 -21.29 -13.20 -7.44
CA PHE A 125 -19.86 -13.17 -7.68
C PHE A 125 -19.25 -13.93 -6.52
N THR A 126 -18.65 -15.09 -6.78
CA THR A 126 -17.86 -15.81 -5.78
C THR A 126 -16.69 -14.89 -5.41
N PRO A 127 -16.68 -14.23 -4.22
CA PRO A 127 -15.52 -13.47 -3.83
C PRO A 127 -14.48 -14.50 -3.41
N TYR A 128 -13.51 -14.79 -4.28
CA TYR A 128 -12.64 -15.95 -4.12
C TYR A 128 -11.54 -15.81 -3.06
N ILE A 129 -11.46 -14.70 -2.32
CA ILE A 129 -10.66 -14.61 -1.09
C ILE A 129 -11.44 -13.80 -0.07
N ARG A 130 -11.89 -14.45 1.01
CA ARG A 130 -12.17 -13.76 2.28
C ARG A 130 -10.89 -13.90 3.11
N THR A 131 -10.26 -12.78 3.45
CA THR A 131 -9.21 -12.78 4.47
C THR A 131 -9.88 -12.61 5.82
N GLU A 132 -9.49 -13.41 6.80
CA GLU A 132 -9.97 -13.24 8.19
C GLU A 132 -9.41 -11.99 8.86
N ILE A 133 -8.39 -11.38 8.25
CA ILE A 133 -7.66 -10.24 8.80
C ILE A 133 -8.19 -8.96 8.17
N GLU A 134 -8.71 -8.06 9.00
CA GLU A 134 -9.08 -6.71 8.59
C GLU A 134 -7.92 -5.73 8.83
N VAL A 135 -7.92 -4.59 8.12
CA VAL A 135 -6.96 -3.50 8.32
C VAL A 135 -6.97 -3.03 9.78
N ARG A 136 -8.17 -2.95 10.38
CA ARG A 136 -8.35 -2.59 11.78
C ARG A 136 -7.55 -3.49 12.72
N ASP A 137 -7.46 -4.80 12.47
CA ASP A 137 -6.77 -5.73 13.36
C ASP A 137 -5.26 -5.54 13.31
N ILE A 138 -4.73 -5.27 12.10
CA ILE A 138 -3.32 -4.89 11.91
C ILE A 138 -3.03 -3.59 12.68
N MET A 139 -3.91 -2.59 12.55
CA MET A 139 -3.75 -1.29 13.22
C MET A 139 -3.84 -1.44 14.75
N LYS A 140 -4.77 -2.25 15.27
CA LYS A 140 -4.83 -2.58 16.71
C LYS A 140 -3.54 -3.20 17.21
N ASP A 141 -2.98 -4.15 16.46
CA ASP A 141 -1.72 -4.81 16.83
C ASP A 141 -0.55 -3.80 16.93
N VAL A 142 -0.52 -2.78 16.06
CA VAL A 142 0.48 -1.69 16.13
C VAL A 142 0.26 -0.77 17.33
N ILE A 143 -0.98 -0.49 17.71
CA ILE A 143 -1.28 0.30 18.92
C ILE A 143 -0.85 -0.48 20.17
N ILE A 144 -1.16 -1.77 20.23
CA ILE A 144 -0.80 -2.66 21.35
C ILE A 144 0.73 -2.72 21.50
N SER A 145 1.47 -2.81 20.40
CA SER A 145 2.93 -2.87 20.46
C SER A 145 3.59 -1.56 20.88
N LEU A 146 2.94 -0.41 20.68
CA LEU A 146 3.41 0.89 21.16
C LEU A 146 3.08 1.13 22.64
N PHE A 147 2.15 0.37 23.23
CA PHE A 147 1.68 0.57 24.60
C PHE A 147 2.81 0.51 25.66
N PRO A 148 3.77 -0.45 25.61
CA PRO A 148 4.90 -0.45 26.55
C PRO A 148 5.75 0.82 26.47
N ALA A 149 5.94 1.39 25.27
CA ALA A 149 6.70 2.62 25.10
C ALA A 149 5.93 3.86 25.59
N ILE A 150 4.60 3.86 25.48
CA ILE A 150 3.73 4.90 26.08
C ILE A 150 3.79 4.84 27.61
N ILE A 151 3.82 3.65 28.21
CA ILE A 151 3.99 3.50 29.66
C ILE A 151 5.37 4.03 30.08
N ALA A 152 6.43 3.66 29.37
CA ALA A 152 7.77 4.15 29.65
C ALA A 152 7.84 5.69 29.59
N SER A 153 7.18 6.32 28.63
CA SER A 153 7.17 7.78 28.54
C SER A 153 6.37 8.47 29.64
N ALA A 154 5.28 7.83 30.10
CA ALA A 154 4.55 8.25 31.28
C ALA A 154 5.38 8.12 32.56
N LEU A 155 6.30 7.16 32.67
CA LEU A 155 7.18 7.03 33.84
C LEU A 155 8.23 8.15 33.89
N VAL A 156 8.83 8.52 32.75
CA VAL A 156 9.91 9.53 32.71
C VAL A 156 9.39 10.95 32.90
N TYR A 157 8.36 11.33 32.15
CA TYR A 157 7.82 12.71 32.10
C TYR A 157 6.40 12.85 32.66
N GLY A 158 5.86 11.78 33.25
CA GLY A 158 4.59 11.83 33.94
C GLY A 158 3.39 12.15 33.04
N THR A 159 2.50 12.96 33.58
CA THR A 159 1.27 13.39 32.92
C THR A 159 1.52 14.25 31.68
N ARG A 160 2.67 14.93 31.57
CA ARG A 160 2.99 15.79 30.43
C ARG A 160 3.13 15.00 29.13
N ALA A 161 3.84 13.87 29.16
CA ALA A 161 3.96 12.98 28.00
C ALA A 161 2.60 12.41 27.57
N LEU A 162 1.77 12.00 28.54
CA LEU A 162 0.42 11.49 28.27
C LEU A 162 -0.50 12.55 27.66
N LEU A 163 -0.46 13.80 28.16
CA LEU A 163 -1.23 14.91 27.58
C LEU A 163 -0.81 15.16 26.13
N LEU A 164 0.49 15.20 25.85
CA LEU A 164 1.01 15.39 24.49
C LEU A 164 0.48 14.31 23.53
N ILE A 165 0.55 13.03 23.92
CA ILE A 165 0.02 11.91 23.11
C ILE A 165 -1.50 12.04 22.95
N ALA A 166 -2.23 12.34 24.02
CA ALA A 166 -3.69 12.46 24.00
C ALA A 166 -4.17 13.58 23.07
N PHE A 167 -3.57 14.78 23.15
CA PHE A 167 -3.92 15.91 22.29
C PHE A 167 -3.56 15.64 20.82
N SER A 168 -2.44 14.97 20.55
CA SER A 168 -2.07 14.56 19.19
C SER A 168 -3.10 13.58 18.60
N VAL A 169 -3.46 12.52 19.34
CA VAL A 169 -4.43 11.51 18.90
C VAL A 169 -5.82 12.12 18.73
N LEU A 170 -6.28 12.92 19.69
CA LEU A 170 -7.59 13.56 19.61
C LEU A 170 -7.68 14.47 18.38
N SER A 171 -6.65 15.30 18.16
CA SER A 171 -6.58 16.19 16.99
C SER A 171 -6.59 15.39 15.67
N ALA A 172 -5.80 14.32 15.58
CA ALA A 172 -5.76 13.47 14.39
C ALA A 172 -7.13 12.83 14.08
N VAL A 173 -7.79 12.26 15.10
CA VAL A 173 -9.10 11.61 14.94
C VAL A 173 -10.20 12.61 14.58
N VAL A 174 -10.24 13.77 15.24
CA VAL A 174 -11.22 14.83 14.95
C VAL A 174 -11.02 15.35 13.53
N THR A 175 -9.77 15.59 13.13
CA THR A 175 -9.44 16.05 11.77
C THR A 175 -9.85 15.03 10.73
N GLU A 176 -9.58 13.74 10.97
CA GLU A 176 -10.00 12.69 10.05
C GLU A 176 -11.50 12.64 9.89
N LYS A 177 -12.24 12.68 11.00
CA LYS A 177 -13.70 12.65 10.98
C LYS A 177 -14.29 13.83 10.21
N LEU A 178 -13.80 15.05 10.47
CA LEU A 178 -14.30 16.26 9.84
C LEU A 178 -13.96 16.30 8.35
N PHE A 179 -12.71 16.02 8.00
CA PHE A 179 -12.24 16.14 6.63
C PHE A 179 -12.74 14.99 5.75
N SER A 180 -12.78 13.74 6.24
CA SER A 180 -13.35 12.61 5.50
C SER A 180 -14.85 12.80 5.26
N LYS A 181 -15.60 13.32 6.23
CA LYS A 181 -17.03 13.62 6.07
C LYS A 181 -17.27 14.68 5.00
N TYR A 182 -16.50 15.76 4.99
CA TYR A 182 -16.74 16.89 4.09
C TYR A 182 -16.15 16.71 2.68
N PHE A 183 -14.94 16.15 2.58
CA PHE A 183 -14.21 16.03 1.31
C PHE A 183 -14.33 14.66 0.65
N LEU A 184 -14.40 13.58 1.42
CA LEU A 184 -14.46 12.20 0.91
C LEU A 184 -15.87 11.58 0.98
N ASN A 185 -16.82 12.25 1.63
CA ASN A 185 -18.18 11.76 1.88
C ASN A 185 -18.20 10.38 2.59
N ASP A 186 -17.16 10.10 3.37
CA ASP A 186 -17.00 8.86 4.13
C ASP A 186 -17.15 9.14 5.62
N ASN A 187 -18.21 8.57 6.20
CA ASN A 187 -18.54 8.72 7.62
C ASN A 187 -17.83 7.70 8.51
N ASN A 188 -17.28 6.62 7.93
CA ASN A 188 -16.72 5.51 8.68
C ASN A 188 -15.18 5.49 8.70
N SER A 189 -14.47 6.42 8.04
CA SER A 189 -12.99 6.47 8.00
C SER A 189 -12.29 6.27 9.36
N VAL A 190 -12.86 6.81 10.45
CA VAL A 190 -12.27 6.73 11.80
C VAL A 190 -12.17 5.30 12.33
N HIS A 191 -13.03 4.41 11.84
CA HIS A 191 -13.13 3.04 12.30
C HIS A 191 -11.86 2.21 12.05
N ASP A 192 -10.98 2.63 11.16
CA ASP A 192 -9.78 1.89 10.79
C ASP A 192 -8.58 2.12 11.74
N LEU A 193 -8.72 2.99 12.75
CA LEU A 193 -7.71 3.32 13.78
C LEU A 193 -6.38 3.91 13.26
N SER A 194 -6.24 4.12 11.96
CA SER A 194 -5.01 4.66 11.36
C SER A 194 -4.76 6.14 11.69
N ALA A 195 -5.81 6.95 11.98
CA ALA A 195 -5.65 8.28 12.57
C ALA A 195 -4.96 8.21 13.94
N VAL A 196 -5.38 7.25 14.78
CA VAL A 196 -4.86 7.06 16.13
C VAL A 196 -3.38 6.74 16.08
N ILE A 197 -2.97 5.82 15.20
CA ILE A 197 -1.56 5.46 15.02
C ILE A 197 -0.75 6.65 14.52
N THR A 198 -1.26 7.39 13.53
CA THR A 198 -0.59 8.61 13.04
C THR A 198 -0.35 9.60 14.18
N GLY A 199 -1.36 9.84 15.03
CA GLY A 199 -1.25 10.72 16.19
C GLY A 199 -0.25 10.21 17.25
N ILE A 200 -0.27 8.91 17.57
CA ILE A 200 0.68 8.29 18.50
C ILE A 200 2.11 8.40 17.95
N LEU A 201 2.33 7.99 16.70
CA LEU A 201 3.67 8.01 16.09
C LEU A 201 4.23 9.43 15.99
N LEU A 202 3.40 10.41 15.63
CA LEU A 202 3.80 11.82 15.64
C LEU A 202 4.23 12.22 17.06
N ALA A 203 3.38 12.01 18.06
CA ALA A 203 3.67 12.35 19.45
C ALA A 203 4.97 11.71 19.97
N MET A 204 5.22 10.45 19.62
CA MET A 204 6.42 9.69 20.04
C MET A 204 7.72 10.23 19.42
N THR A 205 7.65 10.94 18.29
CA THR A 205 8.82 11.60 17.69
C THR A 205 9.14 12.97 18.28
N LEU A 206 8.18 13.59 18.95
CA LEU A 206 8.30 14.95 19.46
C LEU A 206 9.03 15.00 20.80
N ALA A 207 9.51 16.20 21.12
CA ALA A 207 10.05 16.50 22.44
C ALA A 207 8.89 16.57 23.48
N PRO A 208 9.12 16.14 24.73
CA PRO A 208 8.08 15.99 25.75
C PRO A 208 7.40 17.31 26.13
N LEU A 209 8.10 18.43 25.99
CA LEU A 209 7.61 19.76 26.39
C LEU A 209 7.21 20.60 25.17
N THR A 210 6.97 19.97 24.02
CA THR A 210 6.42 20.67 22.86
C THR A 210 5.07 21.32 23.24
N PRO A 211 4.87 22.62 22.93
CA PRO A 211 3.61 23.28 23.22
C PRO A 211 2.42 22.57 22.57
N LEU A 212 1.40 22.24 23.36
CA LEU A 212 0.22 21.49 22.90
C LEU A 212 -0.45 22.07 21.63
N PRO A 213 -0.58 23.39 21.43
CA PRO A 213 -1.15 23.93 20.20
C PRO A 213 -0.36 23.56 18.93
N ILE A 214 0.97 23.49 19.02
CA ILE A 214 1.85 23.12 17.90
C ILE A 214 1.64 21.63 17.58
N VAL A 215 1.49 20.79 18.61
CA VAL A 215 1.19 19.35 18.44
C VAL A 215 -0.17 19.13 17.78
N ILE A 216 -1.19 19.88 18.21
CA ILE A 216 -2.53 19.84 17.59
C ILE A 216 -2.44 20.21 16.10
N PHE A 217 -1.72 21.29 15.77
CA PHE A 217 -1.48 21.70 14.40
C PHE A 217 -0.77 20.62 13.57
N GLY A 218 0.32 20.05 14.11
CA GLY A 218 1.07 18.98 13.43
C GLY A 218 0.22 17.75 13.16
N ALA A 219 -0.61 17.34 14.12
CA ALA A 219 -1.53 16.22 13.97
C ALA A 219 -2.60 16.47 12.89
N CYS A 220 -3.15 17.69 12.82
CA CYS A 220 -4.06 18.09 11.75
C CYS A 220 -3.38 17.97 10.38
N MET A 221 -2.17 18.53 10.25
CA MET A 221 -1.43 18.55 8.99
C MET A 221 -0.98 17.15 8.55
N ALA A 222 -0.57 16.30 9.49
CA ALA A 222 -0.27 14.88 9.24
C ALA A 222 -1.45 14.17 8.57
N VAL A 223 -2.66 14.34 9.11
CA VAL A 223 -3.85 13.67 8.60
C VAL A 223 -4.30 14.27 7.26
N ILE A 224 -4.38 15.60 7.15
CA ILE A 224 -4.85 16.27 5.93
C ILE A 224 -3.89 16.00 4.77
N PHE A 225 -2.63 16.42 4.92
CA PHE A 225 -1.65 16.38 3.83
C PHE A 225 -0.97 15.02 3.70
N GLY A 226 -0.74 14.33 4.80
CA GLY A 226 -0.06 13.02 4.76
C GLY A 226 -0.95 11.85 4.39
N LYS A 227 -2.26 11.93 4.65
CA LYS A 227 -3.17 10.78 4.46
C LYS A 227 -4.36 11.09 3.56
N LEU A 228 -5.17 12.10 3.89
CA LEU A 228 -6.49 12.28 3.26
C LEU A 228 -6.42 12.89 1.86
N ILE A 229 -5.45 13.77 1.58
CA ILE A 229 -5.23 14.30 0.23
C ILE A 229 -4.97 13.20 -0.80
N TYR A 230 -4.36 12.08 -0.39
CA TYR A 230 -4.12 10.93 -1.25
C TYR A 230 -5.33 9.99 -1.38
N GLY A 231 -6.45 10.30 -0.72
CA GLY A 231 -7.68 9.53 -0.77
C GLY A 231 -7.73 8.37 0.24
N GLY A 232 -7.08 8.54 1.39
CA GLY A 232 -7.20 7.66 2.56
C GLY A 232 -6.02 6.70 2.78
N ILE A 233 -6.31 5.59 3.46
CA ILE A 233 -5.30 4.59 3.86
C ILE A 233 -4.73 3.88 2.61
N GLY A 234 -3.43 3.59 2.63
CA GLY A 234 -2.78 2.75 1.62
C GLY A 234 -2.33 3.49 0.35
N LYS A 235 -2.67 4.78 0.22
CA LYS A 235 -2.36 5.59 -0.97
C LYS A 235 -1.32 6.68 -0.71
N ASN A 236 -0.96 6.90 0.56
CA ASN A 236 0.01 7.89 0.97
C ASN A 236 1.39 7.59 0.38
N ILE A 237 2.02 8.62 -0.17
CA ILE A 237 3.38 8.53 -0.73
C ILE A 237 4.41 8.62 0.39
N PHE A 238 4.10 9.38 1.43
CA PHE A 238 4.97 9.62 2.58
C PHE A 238 4.29 9.14 3.87
N ASN A 239 5.10 8.87 4.89
CA ASN A 239 4.58 8.56 6.21
C ASN A 239 3.85 9.81 6.77
N PRO A 240 2.56 9.71 7.15
CA PRO A 240 1.77 10.88 7.55
C PRO A 240 2.32 11.58 8.81
N ALA A 241 2.82 10.82 9.78
CA ALA A 241 3.37 11.38 11.01
C ALA A 241 4.62 12.23 10.72
N VAL A 242 5.46 11.80 9.78
CA VAL A 242 6.66 12.54 9.38
C VAL A 242 6.28 13.85 8.69
N ILE A 243 5.23 13.86 7.87
CA ILE A 243 4.68 15.09 7.27
C ILE A 243 4.24 16.05 8.37
N GLY A 244 3.49 15.59 9.37
CA GLY A 244 3.06 16.45 10.48
C GLY A 244 4.22 17.08 11.22
N TRP A 245 5.28 16.32 11.46
CA TRP A 245 6.50 16.82 12.10
C TRP A 245 7.17 17.89 11.23
N GLU A 246 7.33 17.70 9.92
CA GLU A 246 7.92 18.74 9.07
C GLU A 246 7.08 20.01 8.94
N PHE A 247 5.76 19.90 9.01
CA PHE A 247 4.91 21.08 9.08
C PHE A 247 5.17 21.86 10.39
N MET A 248 5.39 21.16 11.51
CA MET A 248 5.73 21.84 12.76
C MET A 248 7.11 22.52 12.69
N THR A 249 8.13 21.87 12.12
CA THR A 249 9.48 22.44 12.00
C THR A 249 9.51 23.65 11.07
N VAL A 250 8.70 23.66 10.02
CA VAL A 250 8.62 24.79 9.07
C VAL A 250 7.79 25.95 9.62
N PHE A 251 6.55 25.70 10.07
CA PHE A 251 5.66 26.78 10.50
C PHE A 251 5.99 27.31 11.89
N PHE A 252 6.61 26.49 12.76
CA PHE A 252 6.95 26.83 14.13
C PHE A 252 8.45 26.59 14.42
N SER A 253 9.30 26.96 13.46
CA SER A 253 10.77 26.73 13.52
C SER A 253 11.41 27.25 14.81
N SER A 254 11.04 28.44 15.27
CA SER A 254 11.58 29.03 16.51
C SER A 254 11.27 28.17 17.75
N ALA A 255 10.05 27.66 17.87
CA ALA A 255 9.66 26.81 18.99
C ALA A 255 10.28 25.42 18.89
N MET A 256 10.30 24.82 17.68
CA MET A 256 10.83 23.48 17.43
C MET A 256 12.37 23.40 17.56
N SER A 257 13.07 24.50 17.29
CA SER A 257 14.53 24.58 17.43
C SER A 257 15.00 24.86 18.85
N SER A 258 14.09 25.22 19.76
CA SER A 258 14.44 25.52 21.14
C SER A 258 14.97 24.28 21.87
N GLY A 259 16.11 24.39 22.56
CA GLY A 259 16.61 23.31 23.43
C GLY A 259 15.70 23.05 24.64
N THR A 260 14.91 24.05 25.05
CA THR A 260 14.07 23.98 26.27
C THR A 260 12.92 23.00 26.17
N ILE A 261 12.47 22.67 24.95
CA ILE A 261 11.38 21.69 24.76
C ILE A 261 11.85 20.24 24.96
N TRP A 262 13.16 20.00 24.91
CA TRP A 262 13.77 18.66 24.97
C TRP A 262 14.09 18.20 26.39
N PHE A 263 14.35 19.14 27.29
CA PHE A 263 14.75 18.82 28.66
C PHE A 263 14.30 19.90 29.65
N SER A 264 13.71 19.46 30.76
CA SER A 264 13.46 20.28 31.94
C SER A 264 13.71 19.43 33.17
N GLN A 265 14.62 19.89 34.02
CA GLN A 265 15.01 19.18 35.24
C GLN A 265 13.87 19.16 36.28
N GLU A 266 12.98 20.15 36.25
CA GLU A 266 11.85 20.27 37.19
C GLU A 266 10.72 19.27 36.90
N LEU A 267 10.50 18.93 35.63
CA LEU A 267 9.40 18.08 35.18
C LEU A 267 9.80 16.60 35.04
N LEU A 268 11.08 16.29 35.19
CA LEU A 268 11.61 14.92 35.21
C LEU A 268 11.18 14.23 36.50
N GLN A 269 10.15 13.37 36.42
CA GLN A 269 9.66 12.61 37.56
C GLN A 269 10.61 11.47 37.95
N SER A 270 11.25 10.81 36.98
CA SER A 270 12.09 9.66 37.22
C SER A 270 13.49 9.83 36.61
N SER A 271 14.29 10.75 37.15
CA SER A 271 15.73 10.81 36.83
C SER A 271 16.55 9.65 37.43
N GLY A 272 15.92 8.69 38.13
CA GLY A 272 16.64 7.81 39.05
C GLY A 272 16.12 6.41 39.30
N ILE A 273 15.22 5.83 38.48
CA ILE A 273 14.90 4.40 38.65
C ILE A 273 16.03 3.59 38.00
N LYS A 274 17.07 3.35 38.78
CA LYS A 274 18.16 2.48 38.37
C LYS A 274 17.92 1.06 38.89
N PHE A 275 17.21 0.27 38.09
CA PHE A 275 16.78 -1.06 38.46
C PHE A 275 17.94 -2.00 38.75
N PHE A 276 19.00 -1.95 37.94
CA PHE A 276 20.11 -2.90 38.00
C PHE A 276 21.30 -2.37 38.79
N THR A 277 21.60 -1.07 38.70
CA THR A 277 22.70 -0.49 39.50
C THR A 277 22.38 -0.43 40.99
N GLY A 278 21.09 -0.54 41.38
CA GLY A 278 20.70 -0.77 42.77
C GLY A 278 21.17 -2.12 43.35
N PHE A 279 21.39 -3.14 42.51
CA PHE A 279 21.92 -4.44 42.93
C PHE A 279 23.44 -4.54 42.81
N ASN A 280 24.00 -4.08 41.68
CA ASN A 280 25.43 -4.10 41.43
C ASN A 280 25.81 -2.91 40.54
N ASN A 281 26.74 -2.05 40.98
CA ASN A 281 27.17 -0.89 40.20
C ASN A 281 28.32 -1.28 39.25
N SER A 282 27.97 -1.90 38.12
CA SER A 282 28.90 -2.31 37.06
C SER A 282 28.63 -1.52 35.78
N MET A 283 29.57 -1.50 34.82
CA MET A 283 29.29 -0.90 33.50
C MET A 283 28.11 -1.58 32.80
N PHE A 284 27.96 -2.89 32.99
CA PHE A 284 26.87 -3.66 32.40
C PHE A 284 25.49 -3.28 32.96
N SER A 285 25.37 -3.12 34.28
CA SER A 285 24.11 -2.70 34.89
C SER A 285 23.72 -1.27 34.54
N ASN A 286 24.70 -0.35 34.42
CA ASN A 286 24.46 1.00 33.89
C ASN A 286 23.95 0.98 32.44
N TYR A 287 24.48 0.07 31.60
CA TYR A 287 24.00 -0.12 30.23
C TYR A 287 22.57 -0.68 30.19
N LEU A 288 22.26 -1.67 31.03
CA LEU A 288 20.91 -2.23 31.14
C LEU A 288 19.89 -1.19 31.61
N ASP A 289 20.25 -0.39 32.62
CA ASP A 289 19.42 0.71 33.10
C ASP A 289 19.14 1.72 31.98
N GLY A 290 20.17 2.10 31.20
CA GLY A 290 20.01 2.99 30.04
C GLY A 290 19.22 2.38 28.88
N LEU A 291 19.25 1.05 28.68
CA LEU A 291 18.41 0.39 27.68
C LEU A 291 16.93 0.40 28.11
N LEU A 292 16.68 0.27 29.41
CA LEU A 292 15.35 0.20 29.99
C LEU A 292 14.69 1.58 30.05
N LEU A 293 15.39 2.58 30.61
CA LEU A 293 14.92 3.96 30.73
C LEU A 293 16.07 4.96 30.50
N THR A 294 15.92 5.81 29.49
CA THR A 294 16.76 6.99 29.28
C THR A 294 16.01 8.26 29.71
N PRO A 295 16.66 9.16 30.47
CA PRO A 295 16.04 10.42 30.89
C PRO A 295 16.06 11.50 29.79
N SER A 296 16.60 11.21 28.60
CA SER A 296 16.83 12.19 27.55
C SER A 296 16.36 11.69 26.18
N GLY A 297 15.76 12.60 25.41
CA GLY A 297 15.31 12.34 24.03
C GLY A 297 13.85 12.68 23.78
N SER A 298 13.32 12.18 22.66
CA SER A 298 11.91 12.30 22.32
C SER A 298 11.05 11.35 23.18
N VAL A 299 9.75 11.61 23.23
CA VAL A 299 8.77 10.84 24.01
C VAL A 299 8.89 9.33 23.77
N GLY A 300 9.08 8.91 22.52
CA GLY A 300 9.22 7.49 22.17
C GLY A 300 10.61 6.89 22.41
N SER A 301 11.65 7.71 22.60
CA SER A 301 13.03 7.23 22.75
C SER A 301 13.43 6.86 24.17
N TYR A 302 12.54 7.07 25.15
CA TYR A 302 12.83 6.83 26.56
C TYR A 302 13.05 5.38 26.93
N SER A 303 12.53 4.43 26.16
CA SER A 303 12.80 3.01 26.40
C SER A 303 13.07 2.28 25.10
N ALA A 304 14.35 2.05 24.84
CA ALA A 304 14.79 1.22 23.71
C ALA A 304 14.27 -0.22 23.88
N PHE A 305 14.29 -0.75 25.12
CA PHE A 305 13.74 -2.07 25.43
C PHE A 305 12.26 -2.17 25.08
N ALA A 306 11.43 -1.19 25.46
CA ALA A 306 10.00 -1.20 25.15
C ALA A 306 9.72 -1.19 23.64
N LEU A 307 10.50 -0.41 22.87
CA LEU A 307 10.38 -0.38 21.41
C LEU A 307 10.78 -1.72 20.76
N ILE A 308 11.85 -2.35 21.24
CA ILE A 308 12.30 -3.67 20.76
C ILE A 308 11.23 -4.72 21.07
N LEU A 309 10.67 -4.71 22.29
CA LEU A 309 9.61 -5.63 22.70
C LEU A 309 8.36 -5.48 21.81
N GLY A 310 7.96 -4.23 21.54
CA GLY A 310 6.86 -3.93 20.62
C GLY A 310 7.15 -4.38 19.18
N GLY A 311 8.37 -4.16 18.69
CA GLY A 311 8.81 -4.66 17.38
C GLY A 311 8.79 -6.18 17.28
N LEU A 312 9.26 -6.87 18.32
CA LEU A 312 9.23 -8.33 18.41
C LEU A 312 7.80 -8.86 18.38
N TYR A 313 6.88 -8.23 19.12
CA TYR A 313 5.46 -8.58 19.07
C TYR A 313 4.88 -8.48 17.64
N LEU A 314 5.21 -7.41 16.90
CA LEU A 314 4.76 -7.26 15.52
C LEU A 314 5.38 -8.28 14.55
N LEU A 315 6.62 -8.70 14.79
CA LEU A 315 7.28 -9.77 14.04
C LEU A 315 6.61 -11.12 14.32
N LEU A 316 6.33 -11.45 15.59
CA LEU A 316 5.65 -12.69 15.98
C LEU A 316 4.23 -12.79 15.39
N LYS A 317 3.53 -11.66 15.29
CA LYS A 317 2.22 -11.57 14.63
C LYS A 317 2.28 -11.43 13.09
N ASN A 318 3.45 -11.52 12.49
CA ASN A 318 3.66 -11.37 11.04
C ASN A 318 3.05 -10.08 10.46
N ARG A 319 3.04 -8.98 11.23
CA ARG A 319 2.53 -7.67 10.77
C ARG A 319 3.61 -6.86 10.07
N ILE A 320 4.85 -6.94 10.57
CA ILE A 320 6.03 -6.34 9.96
C ILE A 320 7.01 -7.43 9.55
N SER A 321 7.90 -7.12 8.61
CA SER A 321 8.99 -8.02 8.20
C SER A 321 10.32 -7.58 8.80
N TRP A 322 11.13 -8.53 9.26
CA TRP A 322 12.44 -8.27 9.88
C TRP A 322 13.47 -7.65 8.92
N HIS A 323 13.29 -7.81 7.61
CA HIS A 323 14.22 -7.33 6.58
C HIS A 323 14.56 -5.84 6.69
N ILE A 324 13.55 -4.96 6.88
CA ILE A 324 13.78 -3.49 6.93
C ILE A 324 14.48 -3.09 8.23
N PRO A 325 13.98 -3.46 9.44
CA PRO A 325 14.63 -3.04 10.68
C PRO A 325 16.06 -3.57 10.78
N VAL A 326 16.28 -4.86 10.51
CA VAL A 326 17.61 -5.48 10.65
C VAL A 326 18.62 -4.86 9.68
N SER A 327 18.25 -4.65 8.41
CA SER A 327 19.20 -4.06 7.45
C SER A 327 19.50 -2.59 7.76
N LEU A 328 18.53 -1.83 8.28
CA LEU A 328 18.75 -0.48 8.78
C LEU A 328 19.71 -0.45 9.96
N PHE A 329 19.53 -1.31 10.97
CA PHE A 329 20.40 -1.29 12.14
C PHE A 329 21.82 -1.73 11.82
N VAL A 330 21.99 -2.78 11.01
CA VAL A 330 23.31 -3.26 10.60
C VAL A 330 24.06 -2.16 9.85
N THR A 331 23.41 -1.49 8.91
CA THR A 331 24.06 -0.42 8.13
C THR A 331 24.30 0.84 8.93
N PHE A 332 23.38 1.24 9.80
CA PHE A 332 23.60 2.36 10.71
C PHE A 332 24.77 2.11 11.65
N PHE A 333 24.88 0.90 12.22
CA PHE A 333 25.99 0.54 13.10
C PHE A 333 27.34 0.60 12.37
N LEU A 334 27.41 0.04 11.15
CA LEU A 334 28.58 0.18 10.28
C LEU A 334 28.94 1.65 10.05
N VAL A 335 27.97 2.48 9.68
CA VAL A 335 28.17 3.92 9.48
C VAL A 335 28.65 4.63 10.75
N THR A 336 28.09 4.30 11.92
CA THR A 336 28.49 4.93 13.19
C THR A 336 29.94 4.65 13.57
N ILE A 337 30.45 3.46 13.25
CA ILE A 337 31.86 3.10 13.50
C ILE A 337 32.79 4.04 12.73
N PHE A 338 32.44 4.39 11.48
CA PHE A 338 33.27 5.25 10.64
C PHE A 338 33.05 6.75 10.86
N LEU A 339 31.81 7.19 11.09
CA LEU A 339 31.44 8.61 11.06
C LEU A 339 31.07 9.21 12.42
N LYS A 340 31.04 8.42 13.50
CA LYS A 340 30.61 8.84 14.85
C LYS A 340 29.35 9.73 14.81
N SER A 341 28.24 9.18 14.33
CA SER A 341 26.97 9.91 14.27
C SER A 341 26.29 9.97 15.64
N ASN A 342 25.72 11.14 15.97
CA ASN A 342 25.08 11.41 17.27
C ASN A 342 23.57 11.12 17.28
N VAL A 343 23.10 10.18 16.45
CA VAL A 343 21.67 9.86 16.38
C VAL A 343 21.28 9.01 17.58
N SER A 344 20.25 9.45 18.33
CA SER A 344 19.72 8.69 19.46
C SER A 344 19.20 7.32 19.01
N THR A 345 19.71 6.25 19.64
CA THR A 345 19.32 4.86 19.36
C THR A 345 17.82 4.63 19.53
N GLY A 346 17.17 5.27 20.52
CA GLY A 346 15.74 5.14 20.74
C GLY A 346 14.92 5.73 19.59
N ARG A 347 15.34 6.88 19.04
CA ARG A 347 14.67 7.48 17.87
C ARG A 347 14.89 6.64 16.62
N LEU A 348 16.09 6.10 16.43
CA LEU A 348 16.39 5.16 15.34
C LEU A 348 15.51 3.90 15.43
N LEU A 349 15.31 3.36 16.64
CA LEU A 349 14.44 2.20 16.89
C LEU A 349 12.98 2.50 16.52
N LEU A 350 12.46 3.64 16.99
CA LEU A 350 11.10 4.07 16.67
C LEU A 350 10.93 4.23 15.15
N THR A 351 11.86 4.92 14.50
CA THR A 351 11.84 5.14 13.05
C THR A 351 11.96 3.83 12.28
N GLY A 352 12.91 2.97 12.62
CA GLY A 352 13.18 1.74 11.88
C GLY A 352 12.12 0.67 12.05
N ILE A 353 11.56 0.50 13.26
CA ILE A 353 10.61 -0.56 13.55
C ILE A 353 9.17 -0.16 13.20
N PHE A 354 8.78 1.09 13.43
CA PHE A 354 7.37 1.51 13.34
C PHE A 354 7.07 2.45 12.17
N MET A 355 8.01 3.31 11.76
CA MET A 355 7.76 4.28 10.69
C MET A 355 8.24 3.82 9.32
N ALA A 356 9.41 3.18 9.24
CA ALA A 356 10.01 2.67 8.01
C ALA A 356 9.31 1.40 7.49
N THR A 357 8.59 0.69 8.36
CA THR A 357 7.83 -0.53 8.03
C THR A 357 6.38 -0.24 7.68
N ASP A 358 5.98 1.03 7.56
CA ASP A 358 4.62 1.40 7.15
C ASP A 358 4.33 0.83 5.74
N MET A 359 3.23 0.08 5.63
CA MET A 359 2.92 -0.75 4.45
C MET A 359 2.81 0.01 3.12
N PRO A 360 2.23 1.23 3.03
CA PRO A 360 2.11 1.96 1.78
C PRO A 360 3.41 2.64 1.33
N THR A 361 4.31 2.95 2.27
CA THR A 361 5.54 3.71 1.99
C THR A 361 6.79 2.84 1.93
N SER A 362 6.66 1.53 2.15
CA SER A 362 7.76 0.57 2.12
C SER A 362 7.64 -0.42 0.94
N PRO A 363 8.76 -0.95 0.43
CA PRO A 363 8.73 -1.98 -0.60
C PRO A 363 8.08 -3.29 -0.14
N SER A 364 7.49 -4.03 -1.07
CA SER A 364 6.77 -5.27 -0.77
C SER A 364 7.64 -6.52 -0.93
N SER A 365 8.60 -6.50 -1.87
CA SER A 365 9.52 -7.61 -2.13
C SER A 365 10.59 -7.77 -1.04
N ALA A 366 10.94 -9.00 -0.64
CA ALA A 366 12.01 -9.27 0.33
C ALA A 366 13.37 -8.62 -0.02
N PRO A 367 13.94 -8.78 -1.24
CA PRO A 367 15.21 -8.13 -1.57
C PRO A 367 15.09 -6.59 -1.62
N GLY A 368 13.97 -6.07 -2.11
CA GLY A 368 13.71 -4.62 -2.10
C GLY A 368 13.60 -4.05 -0.68
N LYS A 369 13.07 -4.80 0.28
CA LYS A 369 13.02 -4.42 1.70
C LYS A 369 14.40 -4.35 2.34
N ILE A 370 15.26 -5.34 2.06
CA ILE A 370 16.65 -5.33 2.52
C ILE A 370 17.36 -4.09 1.96
N TYR A 371 17.29 -3.89 0.63
CA TYR A 371 17.86 -2.74 -0.05
C TYR A 371 17.38 -1.40 0.52
N TYR A 372 16.08 -1.27 0.76
CA TYR A 372 15.49 -0.06 1.33
C TYR A 372 16.05 0.24 2.72
N GLY A 373 16.14 -0.76 3.61
CA GLY A 373 16.75 -0.53 4.94
C GLY A 373 18.25 -0.23 4.89
N ILE A 374 19.01 -0.83 3.95
CA ILE A 374 20.42 -0.47 3.72
C ILE A 374 20.52 1.01 3.31
N MET A 375 19.68 1.44 2.36
CA MET A 375 19.67 2.83 1.90
C MET A 375 19.24 3.80 3.00
N LEU A 376 18.30 3.44 3.89
CA LEU A 376 17.95 4.25 5.07
C LEU A 376 19.18 4.50 5.94
N GLY A 377 19.94 3.46 6.31
CA GLY A 377 21.13 3.59 7.13
C GLY A 377 22.25 4.42 6.48
N LEU A 378 22.48 4.23 5.18
CA LEU A 378 23.48 5.01 4.43
C LEU A 378 23.09 6.49 4.29
N VAL A 379 21.82 6.79 4.03
CA VAL A 379 21.34 8.18 3.94
C VAL A 379 21.40 8.86 5.31
N ILE A 380 21.12 8.15 6.42
CA ILE A 380 21.35 8.69 7.77
C ILE A 380 22.81 9.10 7.94
N GLY A 381 23.74 8.25 7.52
CA GLY A 381 25.18 8.56 7.53
C GLY A 381 25.51 9.80 6.72
N LEU A 382 25.02 9.87 5.49
CA LEU A 382 25.22 11.00 4.60
C LEU A 382 24.71 12.31 5.23
N LEU A 383 23.46 12.35 5.70
CA LEU A 383 22.89 13.56 6.32
C LEU A 383 23.64 13.96 7.59
N SER A 384 24.22 13.01 8.31
CA SER A 384 25.07 13.28 9.49
C SER A 384 26.36 14.01 9.09
N ILE A 385 27.00 13.67 7.95
CA ILE A 385 28.16 14.41 7.41
C ILE A 385 27.78 15.86 7.09
N PHE A 386 26.58 16.07 6.56
CA PHE A 386 26.09 17.42 6.24
C PHE A 386 25.74 18.26 7.47
N GLY A 387 25.80 17.70 8.69
CA GLY A 387 25.63 18.41 9.96
C GLY A 387 24.18 18.63 10.40
N ILE A 388 23.21 17.97 9.74
CA ILE A 388 21.81 17.95 10.17
C ILE A 388 21.72 17.15 11.46
N LYS A 389 20.96 17.59 12.47
CA LYS A 389 20.90 16.93 13.78
C LYS A 389 19.50 16.47 14.17
N ASN A 390 18.56 17.40 14.30
CA ASN A 390 17.26 17.10 14.92
C ASN A 390 16.27 16.44 13.96
N GLU A 391 16.44 16.68 12.66
CA GLU A 391 15.54 16.32 11.55
C GLU A 391 16.04 15.11 10.73
N ILE A 392 17.19 14.51 11.08
CA ILE A 392 17.81 13.47 10.24
C ILE A 392 16.83 12.33 9.91
N LEU A 393 16.11 11.84 10.93
CA LEU A 393 15.24 10.67 10.79
C LEU A 393 13.96 10.98 9.98
N SER A 394 13.40 12.18 10.11
CA SER A 394 12.27 12.61 9.27
C SER A 394 12.71 12.78 7.82
N TYR A 395 13.84 13.44 7.60
CA TYR A 395 14.40 13.65 6.26
C TYR A 395 14.74 12.36 5.55
N VAL A 396 15.35 11.40 6.24
CA VAL A 396 15.64 10.08 5.68
C VAL A 396 14.37 9.41 5.15
N LEU A 397 13.28 9.43 5.92
CA LEU A 397 12.01 8.86 5.47
C LEU A 397 11.40 9.65 4.30
N LEU A 398 11.45 10.98 4.33
CA LEU A 398 10.93 11.80 3.22
C LEU A 398 11.73 11.61 1.92
N ILE A 399 13.04 11.42 2.02
CA ILE A 399 13.91 11.13 0.89
C ILE A 399 13.58 9.76 0.31
N LEU A 400 13.42 8.73 1.15
CA LEU A 400 13.32 7.35 0.67
C LEU A 400 11.90 6.88 0.32
N ASN A 401 10.86 7.38 0.98
CA ASN A 401 9.48 6.94 0.76
C ASN A 401 9.01 7.06 -0.70
N PRO A 402 9.28 8.16 -1.44
CA PRO A 402 8.94 8.26 -2.87
C PRO A 402 9.58 7.18 -3.73
N PHE A 403 10.78 6.72 -3.36
CA PHE A 403 11.50 5.69 -4.10
C PHE A 403 10.96 4.29 -3.85
N ALA A 404 10.10 4.05 -2.84
CA ALA A 404 9.57 2.72 -2.54
C ALA A 404 8.87 2.07 -3.75
N ARG A 405 8.11 2.85 -4.53
CA ARG A 405 7.47 2.37 -5.77
C ARG A 405 8.50 2.03 -6.85
N ILE A 406 9.58 2.79 -6.94
CA ILE A 406 10.65 2.56 -7.93
C ILE A 406 11.48 1.33 -7.52
N ILE A 407 11.79 1.18 -6.23
CA ILE A 407 12.44 -0.01 -5.66
C ILE A 407 11.60 -1.25 -5.98
N ASN A 408 10.28 -1.20 -5.77
CA ASN A 408 9.37 -2.28 -6.14
C ASN A 408 9.36 -2.61 -7.64
N LYS A 409 9.72 -1.68 -8.54
CA LYS A 409 9.86 -1.96 -9.98
C LYS A 409 11.18 -2.64 -10.31
N VAL A 410 12.26 -2.29 -9.60
CA VAL A 410 13.60 -2.86 -9.81
C VAL A 410 13.73 -4.25 -9.18
N PHE A 411 13.17 -4.46 -8.00
CA PHE A 411 13.25 -5.71 -7.23
C PHE A 411 12.02 -6.61 -7.40
N ARG A 412 11.36 -6.54 -8.57
CA ARG A 412 10.25 -7.47 -8.88
C ARG A 412 10.79 -8.90 -8.96
N PRO A 413 10.11 -9.89 -8.35
CA PRO A 413 10.49 -11.28 -8.54
C PRO A 413 10.36 -11.66 -10.02
N ALA A 414 11.31 -12.47 -10.51
CA ALA A 414 11.29 -12.96 -11.88
C ALA A 414 9.99 -13.75 -12.14
N VAL A 415 9.36 -13.51 -13.29
CA VAL A 415 8.14 -14.22 -13.68
C VAL A 415 8.53 -15.63 -14.12
N PHE A 416 7.71 -16.63 -13.78
CA PHE A 416 7.94 -18.02 -14.17
C PHE A 416 8.09 -18.15 -15.70
N GLY A 417 9.15 -18.81 -16.16
CA GLY A 417 9.44 -19.04 -17.57
C GLY A 417 10.50 -18.13 -18.20
N TYR A 418 10.99 -17.10 -17.49
CA TYR A 418 12.10 -16.26 -17.95
C TYR A 418 13.46 -16.78 -17.47
N ALA A 419 14.51 -16.54 -18.28
CA ALA A 419 15.89 -16.86 -17.90
C ALA A 419 16.35 -15.91 -16.77
N VAL A 420 16.35 -16.43 -15.54
CA VAL A 420 16.63 -15.67 -14.29
C VAL A 420 17.92 -14.86 -14.39
N LYS A 421 18.98 -15.41 -15.01
CA LYS A 421 20.31 -14.77 -15.09
C LYS A 421 20.30 -13.48 -15.92
N GLU A 422 19.58 -13.46 -17.04
CA GLU A 422 19.50 -12.28 -17.91
C GLU A 422 18.68 -11.16 -17.24
N GLU A 423 17.59 -11.53 -16.56
CA GLU A 423 16.75 -10.58 -15.83
C GLU A 423 17.49 -9.97 -14.64
N MET A 424 18.30 -10.77 -13.93
CA MET A 424 19.16 -10.27 -12.84
C MET A 424 20.22 -9.29 -13.33
N LEU A 425 20.86 -9.55 -14.47
CA LEU A 425 21.87 -8.64 -15.03
C LEU A 425 21.25 -7.31 -15.49
N LYS A 426 20.05 -7.35 -16.08
CA LYS A 426 19.32 -6.12 -16.45
C LYS A 426 18.90 -5.33 -15.21
N ASN A 427 18.51 -6.03 -14.14
CA ASN A 427 18.08 -5.40 -12.90
C ASN A 427 19.26 -4.83 -12.09
N SER A 428 20.47 -5.38 -12.19
CA SER A 428 21.66 -4.83 -11.53
C SER A 428 22.02 -3.44 -12.06
N GLY A 429 21.93 -3.20 -13.37
CA GLY A 429 22.13 -1.87 -13.96
C GLY A 429 21.11 -0.84 -13.45
N LYS A 430 19.83 -1.22 -13.37
CA LYS A 430 18.78 -0.36 -12.79
C LYS A 430 18.98 -0.09 -11.30
N MET A 431 19.50 -1.07 -10.56
CA MET A 431 19.81 -0.93 -9.14
C MET A 431 20.92 0.11 -8.90
N ILE A 432 21.97 0.08 -9.72
CA ILE A 432 23.07 1.07 -9.64
C ILE A 432 22.53 2.48 -9.95
N LEU A 433 21.76 2.64 -11.03
CA LEU A 433 21.13 3.91 -11.38
C LEU A 433 20.22 4.41 -10.24
N LEU A 434 19.46 3.51 -9.61
CA LEU A 434 18.61 3.82 -8.48
C LEU A 434 19.41 4.28 -7.26
N THR A 435 20.51 3.60 -6.92
CA THR A 435 21.38 4.04 -5.80
C THR A 435 21.94 5.43 -6.04
N LEU A 436 22.46 5.70 -7.24
CA LEU A 436 22.99 7.02 -7.60
C LEU A 436 21.90 8.09 -7.55
N GLY A 437 20.69 7.78 -8.03
CA GLY A 437 19.55 8.68 -7.96
C GLY A 437 19.13 9.03 -6.53
N ILE A 438 19.12 8.05 -5.61
CA ILE A 438 18.80 8.27 -4.19
C ILE A 438 19.87 9.14 -3.53
N PHE A 439 21.16 8.86 -3.76
CA PHE A 439 22.25 9.67 -3.20
C PHE A 439 22.24 11.09 -3.76
N ALA A 440 22.06 11.27 -5.07
CA ALA A 440 21.94 12.60 -5.68
C ALA A 440 20.76 13.39 -5.09
N PHE A 441 19.59 12.75 -4.95
CA PHE A 441 18.43 13.38 -4.31
C PHE A 441 18.71 13.75 -2.86
N ALA A 442 19.37 12.88 -2.09
CA ALA A 442 19.73 13.16 -0.70
C ALA A 442 20.73 14.32 -0.55
N ILE A 443 21.71 14.43 -1.45
CA ILE A 443 22.68 15.55 -1.47
C ILE A 443 21.96 16.85 -1.81
N ILE A 444 21.08 16.86 -2.82
CA ILE A 444 20.27 18.03 -3.18
C ILE A 444 19.40 18.45 -1.99
N PHE A 445 18.75 17.48 -1.35
CA PHE A 445 17.90 17.72 -0.18
C PHE A 445 18.72 18.32 0.99
N ALA A 446 19.91 17.79 1.27
CA ALA A 446 20.82 18.35 2.27
C ALA A 446 21.31 19.76 1.91
N GLY A 447 21.53 20.04 0.62
CA GLY A 447 21.87 21.38 0.12
C GLY A 447 20.75 22.39 0.38
N ILE A 448 19.51 22.02 0.09
CA ILE A 448 18.31 22.85 0.36
C ILE A 448 18.21 23.19 1.85
N HIS A 449 18.53 22.23 2.73
CA HIS A 449 18.55 22.45 4.18
C HIS A 449 19.60 23.50 4.57
N LYS A 450 20.83 23.38 4.05
CA LYS A 450 21.90 24.35 4.33
C LYS A 450 21.58 25.77 3.87
N ILE A 451 20.82 25.91 2.78
CA ILE A 451 20.38 27.22 2.26
C ILE A 451 19.21 27.78 3.09
N GLY A 452 18.58 26.99 3.97
CA GLY A 452 17.39 27.39 4.71
C GLY A 452 16.12 27.41 3.85
N ALA A 453 16.13 26.71 2.70
CA ALA A 453 15.04 26.73 1.73
C ALA A 453 13.96 25.65 1.96
N MET A 454 14.03 24.93 3.08
CA MET A 454 13.04 23.89 3.44
C MET A 454 11.58 24.38 3.51
N PRO A 455 11.28 25.59 4.02
CA PRO A 455 9.91 26.12 4.00
C PRO A 455 9.30 26.18 2.60
N TYR A 456 10.09 26.56 1.60
CA TYR A 456 9.61 26.66 0.22
C TYR A 456 9.24 25.30 -0.37
N LEU A 457 9.94 24.23 0.01
CA LEU A 457 9.61 22.86 -0.40
C LEU A 457 8.25 22.46 0.19
N VAL A 458 8.00 22.77 1.46
CA VAL A 458 6.71 22.52 2.11
C VAL A 458 5.59 23.36 1.47
N TYR A 459 5.83 24.63 1.17
CA TYR A 459 4.84 25.46 0.48
C TYR A 459 4.52 24.95 -0.93
N LEU A 460 5.54 24.54 -1.69
CA LEU A 460 5.37 23.91 -3.00
C LEU A 460 4.57 22.61 -2.88
N TYR A 461 4.86 21.80 -1.86
CA TYR A 461 4.11 20.58 -1.56
C TYR A 461 2.64 20.85 -1.26
N ILE A 462 2.33 21.87 -0.44
CA ILE A 462 0.96 22.30 -0.15
C ILE A 462 0.24 22.74 -1.43
N LEU A 463 0.91 23.54 -2.27
CA LEU A 463 0.36 24.03 -3.53
C LEU A 463 0.02 22.87 -4.49
N ILE A 464 0.98 21.95 -4.72
CA ILE A 464 0.78 20.80 -5.62
C ILE A 464 -0.34 19.89 -5.07
N SER A 465 -0.34 19.65 -3.77
CA SER A 465 -1.32 18.78 -3.11
C SER A 465 -2.75 19.33 -3.21
N THR A 466 -2.92 20.64 -3.01
CA THR A 466 -4.23 21.30 -3.12
C THR A 466 -4.72 21.38 -4.57
N LEU A 467 -3.85 21.69 -5.54
CA LEU A 467 -4.19 21.67 -6.96
C LEU A 467 -4.63 20.27 -7.43
N ASN A 468 -3.91 19.22 -7.01
CA ASN A 468 -4.27 17.84 -7.31
C ASN A 468 -5.63 17.45 -6.74
N LEU A 469 -5.94 17.90 -5.51
CA LEU A 469 -7.24 17.65 -4.88
C LEU A 469 -8.39 18.31 -5.66
N ILE A 470 -8.21 19.57 -6.08
CA ILE A 470 -9.21 20.32 -6.86
C ILE A 470 -9.43 19.66 -8.23
N SER A 471 -8.35 19.31 -8.93
CA SER A 471 -8.40 18.65 -10.24
C SER A 471 -9.12 17.29 -10.17
N SER A 472 -8.83 16.49 -9.14
CA SER A 472 -9.49 15.21 -8.90
C SER A 472 -11.00 15.37 -8.68
N LYS A 473 -11.42 16.36 -7.88
CA LYS A 473 -12.84 16.61 -7.60
C LYS A 473 -13.60 17.00 -8.87
N ASN A 474 -13.01 17.84 -9.72
CA ASN A 474 -13.60 18.23 -11.00
C ASN A 474 -13.79 17.02 -11.94
N LYS A 475 -12.82 16.08 -11.97
CA LYS A 475 -12.96 14.83 -12.74
C LYS A 475 -14.12 13.95 -12.24
N ILE A 476 -14.31 13.84 -10.93
CA ILE A 476 -15.41 13.03 -10.35
C ILE A 476 -16.77 13.66 -10.67
N ILE A 477 -16.89 14.99 -10.51
CA ILE A 477 -18.12 15.72 -10.83
C ILE A 477 -18.46 15.54 -12.31
N HIS A 478 -17.48 15.71 -13.21
CA HIS A 478 -17.70 15.58 -14.64
C HIS A 478 -18.08 14.14 -15.06
N LYS A 479 -17.49 13.12 -14.42
CA LYS A 479 -17.85 11.72 -14.65
C LYS A 479 -19.27 11.40 -14.18
N ASN A 480 -19.70 11.94 -13.04
CA ASN A 480 -21.05 11.75 -12.53
C ASN A 480 -22.10 12.46 -13.40
N LEU A 481 -21.79 13.65 -13.93
CA LEU A 481 -22.64 14.35 -14.90
C LEU A 481 -22.75 13.58 -16.22
N LYS A 482 -21.64 13.04 -16.74
CA LYS A 482 -21.63 12.25 -17.99
C LYS A 482 -22.36 10.90 -17.87
N ASN A 483 -22.47 10.34 -16.67
CA ASN A 483 -23.23 9.12 -16.39
C ASN A 483 -24.72 9.40 -16.07
N ALA A 484 -25.07 10.67 -15.80
CA ALA A 484 -26.43 11.10 -15.49
C ALA A 484 -27.19 11.62 -16.73
N ILE A 485 -26.47 11.98 -17.79
CA ILE A 485 -26.97 12.25 -19.15
C ILE A 485 -26.93 10.93 -19.92
#